data_AF-A0A329KRD9-F1
#
_entry.id   AF-A0A329KRD9-F1
#
_cell.length_a   1.000
_cell.length_b   1.000
_cell.length_c   1.000
_cell.angle_alpha   90.00
_cell.angle_beta   90.00
_cell.angle_gamma   90.00
#
_symmetry.space_group_name_H-M   'P 1'
#
loop_
_entity.id
_entity.type
_entity.pdbx_description
1 polymer ?
#
loop_
_entity_poly.entity_id
_entity_poly.type
_entity_poly.pdbx_seq_one_letter_code
_entity_poly.pdbx_strand_id
1 'polypeptide(L)'
;MIAIIYDQAGYLIGTNAYLTEDDDVQLPHFFVEELPPELENIPANQRVKINPETHEITYEALPTAPDPGPTAAERITQLEAENAGMALELAQNQIRFDQMEQANADLLFALVDKGVL
;
A
#
# COMPACT_ATOMS: atom_id res chain seq x y z
N MET A 1 -14.60 -22.87 33.25
CA MET A 1 -15.45 -22.11 32.31
C MET A 1 -14.54 -21.19 31.54
N ILE A 2 -14.58 -21.27 30.22
CA ILE A 2 -13.72 -20.52 29.30
C ILE A 2 -14.62 -19.54 28.56
N ALA A 3 -14.24 -18.27 28.53
CA ALA A 3 -14.89 -17.26 27.71
C ALA A 3 -14.24 -17.24 26.32
N ILE A 4 -15.07 -17.31 25.29
CA ILE A 4 -14.68 -17.10 23.91
C ILE A 4 -14.99 -15.65 23.54
N ILE A 5 -13.96 -14.89 23.15
CA ILE A 5 -14.05 -13.45 22.89
C ILE A 5 -13.94 -13.22 21.39
N TYR A 6 -14.88 -12.47 20.82
CA TYR A 6 -14.90 -12.16 19.39
C TYR A 6 -15.11 -10.67 19.12
N ASP A 7 -14.75 -10.22 17.91
CA ASP A 7 -14.94 -8.83 17.48
C ASP A 7 -16.39 -8.57 17.05
N GLN A 8 -16.69 -7.31 16.72
CA GLN A 8 -18.03 -6.93 16.23
C GLN A 8 -18.40 -7.60 14.89
N ALA A 9 -17.42 -8.14 14.15
CA ALA A 9 -17.63 -8.88 12.91
C ALA A 9 -17.69 -10.41 13.12
N GLY A 10 -17.61 -10.87 14.38
CA GLY A 10 -17.70 -12.28 14.77
C GLY A 10 -16.37 -13.01 14.78
N TYR A 11 -15.22 -12.37 14.57
CA TYR A 11 -13.94 -13.07 14.54
C TYR A 11 -13.38 -13.33 15.93
N LEU A 12 -12.92 -14.55 16.19
CA LEU A 12 -12.25 -14.93 17.43
C LEU A 12 -10.99 -14.07 17.64
N ILE A 13 -10.93 -13.37 18.77
CA ILE A 13 -9.77 -12.54 19.17
C ILE A 13 -9.00 -13.23 20.31
N GLY A 14 -9.69 -14.03 21.13
CA GLY A 14 -9.03 -14.71 22.24
C GLY A 14 -9.95 -15.64 23.02
N THR A 15 -9.32 -16.42 23.88
CA THR A 15 -9.98 -17.30 24.84
C THR A 15 -9.42 -16.97 26.22
N ASN A 16 -10.29 -16.74 27.20
CA ASN A 16 -9.86 -16.40 28.56
C ASN A 16 -10.59 -17.26 29.58
N ALA A 17 -9.84 -17.93 30.45
CA ALA A 17 -10.39 -18.75 31.54
C ALA A 17 -10.85 -17.90 32.74
N TYR A 18 -10.51 -16.61 32.77
CA TYR A 18 -10.79 -15.68 33.86
C TYR A 18 -11.22 -14.32 33.31
N LEU A 19 -12.47 -14.21 32.84
CA LEU A 19 -13.13 -12.91 32.77
C LEU A 19 -13.88 -12.73 34.09
N THR A 20 -13.38 -11.84 34.94
CA THR A 20 -14.12 -11.32 36.09
C THR A 20 -15.06 -10.22 35.61
N GLU A 21 -16.28 -10.12 36.17
CA GLU A 21 -17.32 -9.15 35.79
C GLU A 21 -16.91 -7.65 35.85
N ASP A 22 -15.70 -7.36 36.34
CA ASP A 22 -15.11 -6.02 36.52
C ASP A 22 -14.25 -5.51 35.34
N ASP A 23 -14.04 -6.30 34.28
CA ASP A 23 -13.30 -5.81 33.12
C ASP A 23 -14.23 -4.93 32.23
N ASP A 24 -13.96 -3.62 32.20
CA ASP A 24 -14.61 -2.55 31.42
C ASP A 24 -14.68 -2.78 29.88
N VAL A 25 -14.29 -3.96 29.41
CA VAL A 25 -14.23 -4.31 27.99
C VAL A 25 -15.53 -5.01 27.59
N GLN A 26 -16.50 -4.24 27.07
CA GLN A 26 -17.72 -4.74 26.44
C GLN A 26 -17.44 -5.42 25.07
N LEU A 27 -16.60 -6.44 25.05
CA LEU A 27 -16.48 -7.32 23.89
C LEU A 27 -17.54 -8.42 23.97
N PRO A 28 -18.20 -8.74 22.85
CA PRO A 28 -19.16 -9.83 22.84
C PRO A 28 -18.42 -11.15 23.10
N HIS A 29 -18.98 -11.95 24.01
CA HIS A 29 -18.39 -13.19 24.48
C HIS A 29 -19.48 -14.18 24.88
N PHE A 30 -19.14 -15.46 24.87
CA PHE A 30 -19.97 -16.52 25.45
C PHE A 30 -19.08 -17.53 26.18
N PHE A 31 -19.70 -18.32 27.06
CA PHE A 31 -18.99 -19.23 27.93
C PHE A 31 -19.17 -20.68 27.49
N VAL A 32 -18.06 -21.42 27.51
CA VAL A 32 -18.03 -22.87 27.27
C VAL A 32 -17.37 -23.57 28.46
N GLU A 33 -17.77 -24.82 28.72
CA GLU A 33 -17.15 -25.63 29.79
C GLU A 33 -15.73 -26.04 29.42
N GLU A 34 -15.53 -26.43 28.17
CA GLU A 34 -14.25 -26.82 27.57
C GLU A 34 -14.08 -26.10 26.24
N LEU A 35 -12.83 -25.82 25.88
CA LEU A 35 -12.52 -25.20 24.60
C LEU A 35 -12.80 -26.24 23.49
N PRO A 36 -13.58 -25.91 22.45
CA PRO A 36 -13.75 -26.80 21.32
C PRO A 36 -12.38 -27.19 20.75
N PRO A 37 -12.13 -28.47 20.43
CA PRO A 37 -10.86 -28.90 19.83
C PRO A 37 -10.58 -28.20 18.49
N GLU A 38 -11.65 -27.74 17.83
CA GLU A 38 -11.65 -26.86 16.66
C GLU A 38 -10.91 -25.53 16.88
N LEU A 39 -10.95 -24.99 18.10
CA LEU A 39 -10.26 -23.75 18.48
C LEU A 39 -8.87 -23.99 19.07
N GLU A 40 -8.53 -25.24 19.41
CA GLU A 40 -7.23 -25.62 19.98
C GLU A 40 -6.11 -25.60 18.92
N ASN A 41 -6.45 -25.81 17.65
CA ASN A 41 -5.47 -25.89 16.56
C ASN A 41 -5.91 -25.09 15.31
N ILE A 42 -6.01 -23.77 15.47
CA ILE A 42 -6.34 -22.86 14.37
C ILE A 42 -5.14 -22.75 13.41
N PRO A 43 -5.29 -23.07 12.12
CA PRO A 43 -4.20 -22.93 11.15
C PRO A 43 -3.72 -21.47 11.06
N ALA A 44 -2.39 -21.28 10.97
CA ALA A 44 -1.78 -19.94 10.94
C ALA A 44 -2.21 -19.06 9.75
N ASN A 45 -2.81 -19.65 8.72
CA ASN A 45 -3.33 -18.96 7.53
C ASN A 45 -4.85 -18.73 7.57
N GLN A 46 -5.50 -19.02 8.70
CA GLN A 46 -6.94 -18.89 8.87
C GLN A 46 -7.28 -18.03 10.08
N ARG A 47 -8.44 -17.39 10.00
CA ARG A 47 -9.13 -16.76 11.13
C ARG A 47 -10.43 -17.49 11.38
N VAL A 48 -10.85 -17.53 12.63
CA VAL A 48 -12.11 -18.15 13.02
C VAL A 48 -13.20 -17.10 13.11
N LYS A 49 -14.33 -17.37 12.47
CA LYS A 49 -15.56 -16.59 12.56
C LYS A 49 -16.60 -17.38 13.33
N ILE A 50 -17.23 -16.74 14.29
CA ILE A 50 -18.23 -17.30 15.19
C ILE A 50 -19.52 -16.55 14.91
N ASN A 51 -20.57 -17.30 14.57
CA ASN A 51 -21.91 -16.74 14.48
C ASN A 51 -22.45 -16.49 15.90
N PRO A 52 -22.78 -15.23 16.28
CA PRO A 52 -23.24 -14.92 17.64
C PRO A 52 -24.64 -15.47 17.95
N GLU A 53 -25.45 -15.81 16.95
CA GLU A 53 -26.80 -16.34 17.14
C GLU A 53 -26.80 -17.87 17.22
N THR A 54 -25.99 -18.53 16.40
CA THR A 54 -25.97 -20.01 16.29
C THR A 54 -24.78 -20.66 16.97
N HIS A 55 -23.78 -19.88 17.39
CA HIS A 55 -22.48 -20.34 17.89
C HIS A 55 -21.71 -21.24 16.91
N GLU A 56 -22.05 -21.16 15.62
CA GLU A 56 -21.37 -21.90 14.57
C GLU A 56 -19.98 -21.33 14.30
N ILE A 57 -18.99 -22.22 14.20
CA ILE A 57 -17.58 -21.89 13.96
C ILE A 57 -17.27 -22.11 12.47
N THR A 58 -16.78 -21.07 11.81
CA THR A 58 -16.35 -21.12 10.41
C THR A 58 -14.91 -20.65 10.29
N TYR A 59 -14.12 -21.29 9.43
CA TYR A 59 -12.76 -20.89 9.13
C TYR A 59 -12.70 -20.10 7.84
N GLU A 60 -12.14 -18.90 7.91
CA GLU A 60 -11.87 -18.07 6.74
C GLU A 60 -10.36 -17.95 6.53
N ALA A 61 -9.92 -17.92 5.27
CA ALA A 61 -8.54 -17.58 4.97
C ALA A 61 -8.22 -16.17 5.47
N LEU A 62 -7.02 -15.98 6.02
CA LEU A 62 -6.53 -14.64 6.30
C LEU A 62 -6.51 -13.83 4.98
N PRO A 63 -6.89 -12.55 5.02
CA PRO A 63 -6.78 -11.70 3.84
C PRO A 63 -5.33 -11.69 3.38
N THR A 64 -5.12 -11.92 2.08
CA THR A 64 -3.80 -11.78 1.47
C THR A 64 -3.33 -10.35 1.68
N ALA A 65 -2.11 -10.16 2.19
CA ALA A 65 -1.53 -8.84 2.31
C ALA A 65 -1.52 -8.16 0.92
N PRO A 66 -1.84 -6.86 0.83
CA PRO A 66 -1.71 -6.12 -0.42
C PRO A 66 -0.25 -6.15 -0.88
N ASP A 67 -0.05 -6.08 -2.20
CA ASP A 67 1.29 -5.94 -2.80
C ASP A 67 2.01 -4.75 -2.15
N PRO A 68 3.21 -4.93 -1.57
CA PRO A 68 3.95 -3.85 -0.92
C PRO A 68 4.29 -2.68 -1.86
N GLY A 69 4.10 -2.86 -3.17
CA GLY A 69 4.41 -1.85 -4.17
C GLY A 69 5.93 -1.65 -4.32
N PRO A 70 6.35 -0.66 -5.11
CA PRO A 70 7.76 -0.44 -5.40
C PRO A 70 8.54 -0.04 -4.15
N THR A 71 9.67 -0.71 -3.97
CA THR A 71 10.65 -0.42 -2.93
C THR A 71 11.27 0.97 -3.13
N ALA A 72 11.92 1.48 -2.07
CA ALA A 72 12.66 2.74 -2.17
C ALA A 72 13.74 2.70 -3.26
N ALA A 73 14.44 1.55 -3.41
CA ALA A 73 15.48 1.38 -4.42
C ALA A 73 14.92 1.45 -5.84
N GLU A 74 13.77 0.82 -6.09
CA GLU A 74 13.09 0.88 -7.40
C GLU A 74 12.63 2.30 -7.73
N ARG A 75 12.07 3.02 -6.75
CA ARG A 75 11.69 4.44 -6.92
C ARG A 75 12.89 5.33 -7.21
N ILE A 76 14.02 5.12 -6.52
CA ILE A 76 15.25 5.89 -6.77
C ILE A 76 15.76 5.62 -8.19
N THR A 77 15.82 4.35 -8.59
CA THR A 77 16.25 3.96 -9.93
C THR A 77 15.39 4.61 -11.01
N GLN A 78 14.07 4.64 -10.79
CA GLN A 78 13.14 5.29 -11.70
C GLN A 78 13.40 6.81 -11.79
N LEU A 79 13.56 7.48 -10.66
CA LEU A 79 13.84 8.92 -10.61
C LEU A 79 15.18 9.28 -11.26
N GLU A 80 16.20 8.44 -11.11
CA GLU A 80 17.50 8.62 -11.75
C GLU A 80 17.39 8.51 -13.28
N ALA A 81 16.61 7.55 -13.77
CA ALA A 81 16.36 7.39 -15.20
C ALA A 81 15.58 8.58 -15.78
N GLU A 82 14.54 9.04 -15.09
CA GLU A 82 13.76 10.22 -15.49
C GLU A 82 14.62 11.49 -15.51
N ASN A 83 15.45 11.69 -14.49
CA ASN A 83 16.36 12.83 -14.42
C ASN A 83 17.41 12.81 -15.55
N ALA A 84 17.99 11.65 -15.85
CA ALA A 84 18.91 11.50 -16.98
C ALA A 84 18.22 11.83 -18.32
N GLY A 85 16.96 11.42 -18.49
CA GLY A 85 16.15 11.77 -19.67
C GLY A 85 15.92 13.28 -19.79
N MET A 86 15.48 13.94 -18.71
CA MET A 86 15.28 15.39 -18.71
C MET A 86 16.57 16.18 -18.99
N ALA A 87 17.69 15.75 -18.41
CA ALA A 87 18.99 16.38 -18.67
C ALA A 87 19.39 16.30 -20.15
N LEU A 88 19.13 15.15 -20.79
CA LEU A 88 19.38 14.97 -22.23
C LEU A 88 18.48 15.87 -23.07
N GLU A 89 17.18 15.95 -22.76
CA GLU A 89 16.25 16.83 -23.47
C GLU A 89 16.64 18.31 -23.35
N LEU A 90 17.05 18.75 -22.17
CA LEU A 90 17.54 20.11 -21.95
C LEU A 90 18.78 20.40 -22.80
N ALA A 91 19.76 19.49 -22.84
CA ALA A 91 20.95 19.65 -23.66
C ALA A 91 20.63 19.73 -25.15
N GLN A 92 19.71 18.91 -25.64
CA GLN A 92 19.27 18.94 -27.04
C GLN A 92 18.55 20.25 -27.39
N ASN A 93 17.68 20.72 -26.50
CA ASN A 93 16.98 21.98 -26.70
C ASN A 93 17.94 23.17 -26.71
N GLN A 94 18.95 23.18 -25.83
CA GLN A 94 19.97 24.24 -25.83
C GLN A 94 20.70 24.30 -27.17
N ILE A 95 21.15 23.16 -27.69
CA ILE A 95 21.83 23.10 -29.00
C ILE A 95 20.93 23.66 -30.11
N ARG A 96 19.63 23.33 -30.09
CA ARG A 96 18.68 23.83 -31.09
C ARG A 96 18.48 25.34 -30.99
N PHE A 97 18.43 25.89 -29.77
CA PHE A 97 18.33 27.33 -29.58
C PHE A 97 19.57 28.06 -30.07
N ASP A 98 20.77 27.57 -29.72
CA ASP A 98 22.03 28.18 -30.17
C ASP A 98 22.11 28.20 -31.71
N GLN A 99 21.70 27.10 -32.36
CA GLN A 99 21.64 27.03 -33.83
C GLN A 99 20.62 28.01 -34.43
N MET A 100 19.45 28.15 -33.81
CA MET A 100 18.43 29.10 -34.26
C MET A 100 18.89 30.55 -34.09
N GLU A 101 19.56 30.87 -32.98
CA GLU A 101 20.11 32.20 -32.73
C GLU A 101 21.18 32.55 -33.77
N GLN A 102 22.10 31.62 -34.05
CA GLN A 102 23.11 31.80 -35.07
C GLN A 102 22.49 32.00 -36.47
N ALA A 103 21.53 31.15 -36.85
CA ALA A 103 20.84 31.29 -38.14
C ALA A 103 20.10 32.63 -38.28
N ASN A 104 19.53 33.13 -37.18
CA ASN A 104 18.87 34.44 -37.15
C ASN A 104 19.89 35.58 -37.28
N ALA A 105 21.02 35.50 -36.58
CA ALA A 105 22.10 36.47 -36.71
C ALA A 105 22.64 36.50 -38.16
N ASP A 106 22.89 35.34 -38.77
CA ASP A 106 23.35 35.23 -40.16
C ASP A 106 22.34 35.85 -41.14
N LEU A 107 21.04 35.64 -40.91
CA LEU A 107 19.98 36.25 -41.71
C LEU A 107 20.00 37.78 -41.59
N LEU A 108 20.11 38.30 -40.36
CA LEU A 108 20.17 39.75 -40.12
C LEU A 108 21.38 40.37 -40.81
N PHE A 109 22.56 39.76 -40.71
CA PHE A 109 23.76 40.21 -41.43
C PHE A 109 23.54 40.22 -42.94
N ALA A 110 22.94 39.16 -43.50
CA ALA A 110 22.67 39.08 -44.94
C ALA A 110 21.66 40.13 -45.42
N LEU A 111 20.68 40.49 -44.60
CA LEU A 111 19.69 41.53 -44.93
C LEU A 111 20.31 42.94 -44.92
N VAL A 112 21.19 43.22 -43.96
CA VAL A 112 21.93 44.48 -43.87
C VAL A 112 22.93 44.61 -45.03
N ASP A 113 23.69 43.56 -45.35
CA ASP A 113 24.66 43.57 -46.46
C ASP A 113 23.99 43.83 -47.82
N LYS A 114 22.76 43.32 -48.00
CA LYS A 114 21.95 43.56 -49.20
C LYS A 114 21.20 44.89 -49.21
N GLY A 115 21.33 45.70 -48.16
CA GLY A 115 20.63 46.99 -48.02
C GLY A 115 19.10 46.88 -47.94
N VAL A 116 18.59 45.71 -47.49
CA VAL A 116 17.15 45.50 -47.27
C VAL A 116 16.73 46.09 -45.93
N LEU A 117 17.61 46.00 -44.93
CA LEU A 117 17.54 46.67 -43.63
C LEU A 117 18.56 47.81 -43.60
#